data_AF-A0A7S1QI85-F1
#
_entry.id   AF-A0A7S1QI85-F1
#
_cell.length_a   1.000
_cell.length_b   1.000
_cell.length_c   1.000
_cell.angle_alpha   90.00
_cell.angle_beta   90.00
_cell.angle_gamma   90.00
#
_symmetry.space_group_name_H-M   'P 1'
#
loop_
_entity.id
_entity.type
_entity.pdbx_description
1 polymer ?
#
loop_
_entity_poly.entity_id
_entity_poly.type
_entity_poly.pdbx_seq_one_letter_code
_entity_poly.pdbx_strand_id
1 'polypeptide(L)'
;LTVVLQSSLLAQQESRAPALAVLTASMVNVAGDLLLVGFFRLGATGAAWATVVSEVTAALFLLALLSRNGRLPLRLRVPRSSADFAPFASIFGPLVVFKVAKNVCYAMLQSVAMGMSMVECAAHQSVWVLWTLLAFVPEPLSQAAQALLPSRLAAAEAGGSWP
;
A
#
# COMPACT_ATOMS: atom_id res chain seq x y z
N LEU A 1 -7.48 3.24 -5.74
CA LEU A 1 -6.99 3.41 -7.12
C LEU A 1 -5.46 3.52 -7.16
N THR A 2 -4.87 4.44 -6.39
CA THR A 2 -3.42 4.65 -6.26
C THR A 2 -2.65 3.34 -6.10
N VAL A 3 -2.99 2.55 -5.07
CA VAL A 3 -2.32 1.27 -4.76
C VAL A 3 -2.36 0.29 -5.94
N VAL A 4 -3.48 0.22 -6.66
CA VAL A 4 -3.61 -0.68 -7.83
C VAL A 4 -2.69 -0.24 -8.96
N LEU A 5 -2.61 1.06 -9.24
CA LEU A 5 -1.71 1.61 -10.25
C LEU A 5 -0.24 1.41 -9.87
N GLN A 6 0.10 1.58 -8.59
CA GLN A 6 1.44 1.32 -8.07
C GLN A 6 1.82 -0.15 -8.22
N SER A 7 0.95 -1.08 -7.80
CA SER A 7 1.20 -2.52 -7.94
C SER A 7 1.34 -2.95 -9.40
N SER A 8 0.58 -2.33 -10.32
CA SER A 8 0.71 -2.60 -11.76
C SER A 8 2.06 -2.17 -12.32
N LEU A 9 2.57 -1.00 -11.91
CA LEU A 9 3.90 -0.52 -12.30
C LEU A 9 5.01 -1.41 -11.71
N LEU A 10 4.89 -1.78 -10.44
CA LEU A 10 5.84 -2.69 -9.78
C LEU A 10 5.88 -4.05 -10.48
N ALA A 11 4.73 -4.61 -10.87
CA ALA A 11 4.67 -5.84 -11.65
C ALA A 11 5.34 -5.72 -13.03
N GLN A 12 5.39 -4.52 -13.60
CA GLN A 12 6.14 -4.20 -14.82
C GLN A 12 7.62 -3.86 -14.55
N GLN A 13 8.11 -4.09 -13.33
CA GLN A 13 9.47 -3.75 -12.88
C GLN A 13 9.79 -2.24 -12.94
N GLU A 14 8.76 -1.39 -12.90
CA GLU A 14 8.91 0.06 -12.82
C GLU A 14 8.65 0.50 -11.38
N SER A 15 9.71 0.89 -10.66
CA SER A 15 9.64 1.31 -9.25
C SER A 15 9.80 2.81 -9.03
N ARG A 16 10.24 3.58 -10.04
CA ARG A 16 10.52 5.01 -9.89
C ARG A 16 9.24 5.82 -9.85
N ALA A 17 8.28 5.52 -10.72
CA ALA A 17 7.02 6.23 -10.77
C ALA A 17 6.16 6.01 -9.51
N PRO A 18 6.01 4.78 -8.97
CA PRO A 18 5.34 4.57 -7.68
C PRO A 18 6.03 5.35 -6.56
N ALA A 19 7.37 5.35 -6.51
CA ALA A 19 8.12 6.06 -5.48
C ALA A 19 7.91 7.58 -5.54
N LEU A 20 7.97 8.16 -6.74
CA LEU A 20 7.70 9.60 -6.94
C LEU A 20 6.25 9.94 -6.59
N ALA A 21 5.29 9.10 -6.97
CA ALA A 21 3.89 9.30 -6.62
C ALA A 21 3.69 9.33 -5.09
N VAL A 22 4.26 8.37 -4.37
CA VAL A 22 4.20 8.34 -2.90
C VAL A 22 4.84 9.58 -2.30
N LEU A 23 6.02 10.00 -2.79
CA LEU A 23 6.70 11.20 -2.31
C LEU A 23 5.84 12.47 -2.50
N THR A 24 5.27 12.64 -3.70
CA THR A 24 4.39 13.78 -3.99
C THR A 24 3.13 13.77 -3.11
N ALA A 25 2.53 12.60 -2.90
CA ALA A 25 1.39 12.42 -2.01
C ALA A 25 1.75 12.85 -0.58
N SER A 26 2.85 12.31 -0.04
CA SER A 26 3.32 12.64 1.30
C SER A 26 3.58 14.14 1.49
N MET A 27 4.19 14.81 0.50
CA MET A 27 4.41 16.27 0.56
C MET A 27 3.09 17.04 0.57
N VAL A 28 2.15 16.68 -0.31
CA VAL A 28 0.81 17.30 -0.35
C VAL A 28 0.04 17.07 0.95
N ASN A 29 0.16 15.88 1.53
CA ASN A 29 -0.48 15.53 2.79
C ASN A 29 0.05 16.40 3.94
N VAL A 30 1.37 16.47 4.11
CA VAL A 30 2.00 17.29 5.17
C VAL A 30 1.67 18.76 5.00
N ALA A 31 1.73 19.29 3.78
CA ALA A 31 1.34 20.67 3.50
C ALA A 31 -0.15 20.91 3.81
N GLY A 32 -1.01 19.95 3.46
CA GLY A 32 -2.44 19.98 3.77
C GLY A 32 -2.72 19.98 5.27
N ASP A 33 -1.99 19.18 6.05
CA ASP A 33 -2.12 19.14 7.50
C ASP A 33 -1.70 20.45 8.15
N LEU A 34 -0.54 21.00 7.75
CA LEU A 34 -0.07 22.29 8.26
C LEU A 34 -1.08 23.42 7.97
N LEU A 35 -1.70 23.39 6.80
CA LEU A 35 -2.68 24.39 6.39
C LEU A 35 -4.05 24.18 7.08
N LEU A 36 -4.66 23.01 6.92
CA LEU A 36 -6.03 22.75 7.36
C LEU A 36 -6.13 22.52 8.87
N VAL A 37 -5.14 21.84 9.47
CA VAL A 37 -5.12 21.53 10.90
C VAL A 37 -4.41 22.64 11.67
N GLY A 38 -3.24 23.08 11.19
CA GLY A 38 -2.45 24.12 11.86
C GLY A 38 -3.09 25.51 11.74
N PHE A 39 -3.29 25.99 10.51
CA PHE A 39 -3.77 27.35 10.25
C PHE A 39 -5.29 27.49 10.39
N PHE A 40 -6.06 26.64 9.70
CA PHE A 40 -7.53 26.71 9.74
C PHE A 40 -8.16 26.02 10.96
N ARG A 41 -7.36 25.33 11.79
CA ARG A 41 -7.80 24.69 13.04
C ARG A 41 -8.99 23.73 12.88
N LEU A 42 -9.10 23.09 11.71
CA LEU A 42 -10.18 22.14 11.40
C LEU A 42 -10.00 20.77 12.10
N GLY A 43 -8.92 20.59 12.86
CA GLY A 43 -8.66 19.39 13.65
C GLY A 43 -8.68 18.11 12.80
N ALA A 44 -9.35 17.07 13.30
CA ALA A 44 -9.44 15.77 12.62
C ALA A 44 -10.08 15.85 11.23
N THR A 45 -11.04 16.75 11.02
CA THR A 45 -11.69 16.94 9.71
C THR A 45 -10.71 17.51 8.69
N GLY A 46 -9.83 18.43 9.12
CA GLY A 46 -8.75 18.95 8.28
C GLY A 46 -7.78 17.85 7.84
N ALA A 47 -7.36 16.99 8.78
CA ALA A 47 -6.45 15.88 8.50
C ALA A 47 -7.06 14.85 7.53
N ALA A 48 -8.36 14.58 7.66
CA ALA A 48 -9.08 13.71 6.75
C ALA A 48 -9.06 14.26 5.31
N TRP A 49 -9.35 15.55 5.12
CA TRP A 49 -9.30 16.19 3.81
C TRP A 49 -7.88 16.23 3.22
N ALA A 50 -6.86 16.54 4.03
CA ALA A 50 -5.46 16.50 3.60
C ALA A 50 -5.05 15.12 3.08
N THR A 51 -5.55 14.05 3.72
CA THR A 51 -5.32 12.66 3.30
C THR A 51 -6.02 12.33 1.98
N VAL A 52 -7.29 12.70 1.84
CA VAL A 52 -8.04 12.46 0.60
C VAL A 52 -7.41 13.19 -0.58
N VAL A 53 -7.05 14.47 -0.41
CA VAL A 53 -6.43 15.28 -1.48
C VAL A 53 -5.08 14.71 -1.91
N SER A 54 -4.27 14.29 -0.94
CA SER A 54 -2.99 13.61 -1.21
C SER A 54 -3.19 12.35 -2.07
N GLU A 55 -4.10 11.46 -1.67
CA GLU A 55 -4.37 10.21 -2.39
C GLU A 55 -4.93 10.45 -3.79
N VAL A 56 -5.82 11.43 -3.96
CA VAL A 56 -6.34 11.81 -5.28
C VAL A 56 -5.21 12.35 -6.15
N THR A 57 -4.33 13.19 -5.61
CA THR A 57 -3.18 13.73 -6.34
C THR A 57 -2.24 12.62 -6.81
N ALA A 58 -1.94 11.66 -5.94
CA ALA A 58 -1.12 10.49 -6.28
C ALA A 58 -1.76 9.63 -7.37
N ALA A 59 -3.06 9.38 -7.28
CA ALA A 59 -3.81 8.63 -8.29
C ALA A 59 -3.78 9.34 -9.65
N LEU A 60 -4.01 10.66 -9.68
CA LEU A 60 -3.97 11.45 -10.91
C LEU A 60 -2.57 11.49 -11.53
N PHE A 61 -1.53 11.65 -10.72
CA PHE A 61 -0.14 11.62 -11.17
C PHE A 61 0.21 10.29 -11.85
N LEU A 62 -0.14 9.17 -11.22
CA LEU A 62 0.07 7.85 -11.80
C LEU A 62 -0.76 7.64 -13.07
N LEU A 63 -2.04 8.00 -13.08
CA LEU A 63 -2.89 7.90 -14.28
C LEU A 63 -2.30 8.68 -15.46
N ALA A 64 -1.86 9.91 -15.23
CA ALA A 64 -1.26 10.76 -16.26
C ALA A 64 0.05 10.16 -16.80
N LEU A 65 0.84 9.53 -15.93
CA LEU A 65 2.08 8.90 -16.36
C LEU A 65 1.83 7.62 -17.17
N LEU A 66 0.93 6.75 -16.71
CA LEU A 66 0.64 5.51 -17.44
C LEU A 66 -0.07 5.80 -18.78
N SER A 67 -0.90 6.85 -18.87
CA SER A 67 -1.51 7.27 -20.13
C SER A 67 -0.46 7.82 -21.11
N ARG A 68 0.46 8.69 -20.63
CA ARG A 68 1.54 9.25 -21.45
C ARG A 68 2.50 8.19 -21.99
N ASN A 69 2.79 7.17 -21.20
CA ASN A 69 3.70 6.09 -21.60
C ASN A 69 3.03 5.01 -22.45
N GLY A 70 1.74 5.14 -22.78
CA GLY A 70 0.97 4.15 -23.53
C GLY A 70 0.79 2.82 -22.78
N ARG A 71 1.06 2.79 -21.47
CA ARG A 71 1.05 1.58 -20.63
C ARG A 71 -0.30 1.30 -19.98
N LEU A 72 -1.28 2.21 -20.13
CA LEU A 72 -2.67 1.96 -19.71
C LEU A 72 -3.63 1.96 -20.90
N PRO A 73 -4.06 0.79 -21.40
CA PRO A 73 -5.38 0.72 -21.99
C PRO A 73 -6.37 0.92 -20.83
N LEU A 74 -6.94 2.11 -20.69
CA LEU A 74 -8.06 2.42 -19.78
C LEU A 74 -9.34 1.66 -20.22
N ARG A 75 -9.25 0.34 -20.35
CA ARG A 75 -10.37 -0.55 -20.65
C ARG A 75 -10.80 -1.18 -19.36
N LEU A 76 -11.76 -0.55 -18.69
CA LEU A 76 -12.47 -1.16 -17.57
C LEU A 76 -13.24 -2.37 -18.10
N ARG A 77 -12.68 -3.56 -17.86
CA ARG A 77 -13.35 -4.84 -18.15
C ARG A 77 -13.72 -5.47 -16.83
N VAL A 78 -15.01 -5.51 -16.55
CA VAL A 78 -15.53 -6.28 -15.42
C VAL A 78 -15.45 -7.77 -15.82
N PRO A 79 -14.84 -8.65 -14.99
CA PRO A 79 -14.84 -10.08 -15.25
C PRO A 79 -16.29 -10.57 -15.30
N ARG A 80 -16.67 -11.22 -16.41
CA ARG A 80 -18.06 -11.63 -16.68
C ARG A 80 -18.37 -13.05 -16.21
N SER A 81 -17.35 -13.86 -15.91
CA SER A 81 -17.47 -15.26 -15.52
C SER A 81 -16.69 -15.56 -14.25
N SER A 82 -17.22 -16.45 -13.41
CA SER A 82 -16.50 -17.00 -12.25
C SER A 82 -15.21 -17.73 -12.64
N ALA A 83 -15.13 -18.25 -13.87
CA ALA A 83 -13.93 -18.88 -14.41
C ALA A 83 -12.76 -17.91 -14.61
N ASP A 84 -13.02 -16.63 -14.90
CA ASP A 84 -11.99 -15.59 -15.04
C ASP A 84 -11.43 -15.16 -13.67
N PHE A 85 -12.25 -15.27 -12.62
CA PHE A 85 -11.90 -14.83 -11.27
C PHE A 85 -11.27 -15.96 -10.42
N ALA A 86 -11.62 -17.23 -10.68
CA ALA A 86 -11.15 -18.36 -9.89
C ALA A 86 -9.60 -18.47 -9.77
N PRO A 87 -8.81 -18.26 -10.84
CA PRO A 87 -7.34 -18.28 -10.73
C PRO A 87 -6.79 -17.11 -9.90
N PHE A 88 -7.43 -15.93 -9.97
CA PHE A 88 -7.06 -14.80 -9.13
C PHE A 88 -7.38 -15.09 -7.66
N ALA A 89 -8.57 -15.62 -7.39
CA ALA A 89 -9.02 -15.96 -6.04
C ALA A 89 -8.17 -17.05 -5.37
N SER A 90 -7.70 -18.06 -6.11
CA SER A 90 -6.86 -19.12 -5.55
C SER A 90 -5.47 -18.63 -5.14
N ILE A 91 -4.92 -17.63 -5.85
CA ILE A 91 -3.61 -17.04 -5.55
C ILE A 91 -3.73 -15.98 -4.44
N PHE A 92 -4.68 -15.06 -4.56
CA PHE A 92 -4.82 -13.93 -3.62
C PHE A 92 -5.60 -14.30 -2.35
N GLY A 93 -6.51 -15.29 -2.41
CA GLY A 93 -7.36 -15.69 -1.30
C GLY A 93 -6.58 -16.00 -0.02
N PRO A 94 -5.56 -16.89 -0.07
CA PRO A 94 -4.74 -17.19 1.11
C PRO A 94 -4.03 -15.96 1.69
N LEU A 95 -3.54 -15.06 0.84
CA LEU A 95 -2.86 -13.83 1.27
C LEU A 95 -3.83 -12.88 1.99
N VAL A 96 -5.05 -12.76 1.49
CA VAL A 96 -6.11 -11.94 2.11
C VAL A 96 -6.49 -12.53 3.47
N VAL A 97 -6.70 -13.85 3.56
CA VAL A 97 -7.01 -14.52 4.83
C VAL A 97 -5.90 -14.27 5.85
N PHE A 98 -4.65 -14.43 5.46
CA PHE A 98 -3.51 -14.20 6.34
C PHE A 98 -3.42 -12.74 6.82
N LYS A 99 -3.59 -11.76 5.92
CA LYS A 99 -3.55 -10.33 6.28
C LYS A 99 -4.72 -9.94 7.18
N VAL A 100 -5.93 -10.42 6.92
CA VAL A 100 -7.11 -10.17 7.76
C VAL A 100 -6.93 -10.80 9.13
N ALA A 101 -6.52 -12.07 9.20
CA ALA A 101 -6.28 -12.76 10.46
C ALA A 101 -5.22 -12.02 11.30
N LYS A 102 -4.11 -11.61 10.67
CA LYS A 102 -3.06 -10.81 11.33
C LYS A 102 -3.61 -9.49 11.90
N ASN A 103 -4.41 -8.76 11.12
CA ASN A 103 -5.02 -7.51 11.59
C ASN A 103 -6.01 -7.75 12.74
N VAL A 104 -6.78 -8.84 12.72
CA VAL A 104 -7.68 -9.22 13.82
C VAL A 104 -6.87 -9.53 15.09
N CYS A 105 -5.79 -10.30 14.99
CA CYS A 105 -4.92 -10.57 16.13
C CYS A 105 -4.37 -9.29 16.76
N TYR A 106 -3.91 -8.34 15.93
CA TYR A 106 -3.43 -7.04 16.41
C TYR A 106 -4.53 -6.19 17.05
N ALA A 107 -5.73 -6.19 16.47
CA ALA A 107 -6.87 -5.50 17.05
C ALA A 107 -7.24 -6.10 18.43
N MET A 108 -7.22 -7.42 18.57
CA MET A 108 -7.47 -8.08 19.87
C MET A 108 -6.40 -7.72 20.89
N LEU A 109 -5.12 -7.72 20.50
CA LEU A 109 -4.01 -7.36 21.38
C LEU A 109 -4.17 -5.91 21.89
N GLN A 110 -4.53 -4.99 20.99
CA GLN A 110 -4.76 -3.59 21.35
C GLN A 110 -5.97 -3.42 22.27
N SER A 111 -7.06 -4.16 22.03
CA SER A 111 -8.26 -4.12 22.87
C SER A 111 -7.97 -4.58 24.30
N VAL A 112 -7.15 -5.62 24.47
CA VAL A 112 -6.73 -6.08 25.81
C VAL A 112 -5.85 -5.02 26.48
N ALA A 113 -4.92 -4.40 25.74
CA ALA A 113 -4.08 -3.34 26.28
C ALA A 113 -4.88 -2.14 26.77
N MET A 114 -5.97 -1.76 26.08
CA MET A 114 -6.86 -0.68 26.50
C MET A 114 -7.62 -0.94 27.81
N GLY A 115 -7.68 -2.19 28.28
CA GLY A 115 -8.25 -2.53 29.58
C GLY A 115 -7.29 -2.33 30.76
N MET A 116 -6.02 -1.97 30.50
CA MET A 116 -4.98 -1.80 31.52
C MET A 116 -5.00 -0.40 32.14
N SER A 117 -4.19 -0.19 33.18
CA SER A 117 -4.03 1.14 33.77
C SER A 117 -3.42 2.14 32.77
N MET A 118 -3.59 3.44 33.03
CA MET A 118 -3.12 4.50 32.13
C MET A 118 -1.60 4.41 31.84
N VAL A 119 -0.80 4.09 32.85
CA VAL A 119 0.67 3.99 32.72
C VAL A 119 1.06 2.78 31.87
N GLU A 120 0.39 1.65 32.06
CA GLU A 120 0.61 0.43 31.26
C GLU A 120 0.18 0.65 29.80
N CYS A 121 -0.96 1.32 29.56
CA CYS A 121 -1.39 1.71 28.22
C CYS A 121 -0.35 2.60 27.52
N ALA A 122 0.19 3.61 28.22
CA ALA A 122 1.18 4.52 27.66
C ALA A 122 2.50 3.80 27.30
N ALA A 123 2.94 2.88 28.15
CA ALA A 123 4.09 2.02 27.87
C ALA A 123 3.83 1.12 26.65
N HIS A 124 2.65 0.47 26.59
CA HIS A 124 2.24 -0.35 25.45
C HIS A 124 2.23 0.44 24.13
N GLN A 125 1.64 1.65 24.10
CA GLN A 125 1.63 2.47 22.88
C GLN A 125 3.04 2.81 22.40
N SER A 126 3.95 3.13 23.32
CA SER A 126 5.34 3.49 22.98
C SER A 126 6.07 2.30 22.34
N VAL A 127 5.92 1.11 22.92
CA VAL A 127 6.49 -0.13 22.36
C VAL A 127 5.81 -0.51 21.05
N TRP A 128 4.49 -0.34 20.94
CA TRP A 128 3.72 -0.66 19.74
C TRP A 128 4.16 0.15 18.51
N VAL A 129 4.44 1.45 18.70
CA VAL A 129 4.96 2.31 17.62
C VAL A 129 6.33 1.83 17.14
N LEU A 130 7.24 1.53 18.07
CA LEU A 130 8.57 1.00 17.74
C LEU A 130 8.47 -0.36 17.02
N TRP A 131 7.62 -1.26 17.52
CA TRP A 131 7.36 -2.54 16.88
C TRP A 131 6.83 -2.36 15.46
N THR A 132 5.86 -1.47 15.26
CA THR A 132 5.26 -1.21 13.94
C THR A 132 6.29 -0.69 12.94
N LEU A 133 7.17 0.21 13.38
CA LEU A 133 8.26 0.71 12.55
C LEU A 133 9.20 -0.42 12.08
N LEU A 134 9.65 -1.25 13.02
CA LEU A 134 10.56 -2.37 12.73
C LEU A 134 9.90 -3.46 11.89
N ALA A 135 8.65 -3.80 12.20
CA ALA A 135 7.87 -4.81 11.50
C ALA A 135 7.50 -4.41 10.06
N PHE A 136 7.59 -3.12 9.71
CA PHE A 136 7.33 -2.63 8.36
C PHE A 136 8.54 -2.81 7.42
N VAL A 137 9.77 -2.90 7.94
CA VAL A 137 11.00 -3.03 7.15
C VAL A 137 10.99 -4.22 6.17
N PRO A 138 10.47 -5.41 6.53
CA PRO A 138 10.44 -6.55 5.61
C PRO A 138 9.39 -6.42 4.50
N GLU A 139 8.38 -5.55 4.64
CA GLU A 139 7.26 -5.49 3.71
C GLU A 139 7.67 -5.00 2.31
N PRO A 140 8.45 -3.91 2.14
CA PRO A 140 8.99 -3.52 0.83
C PRO A 140 9.82 -4.62 0.17
N LEU A 141 10.60 -5.38 0.95
CA LEU A 141 11.41 -6.48 0.44
C LEU A 141 10.52 -7.63 -0.07
N SER A 142 9.47 -7.96 0.68
CA SER A 142 8.46 -8.95 0.27
C SER A 142 7.73 -8.52 -1.00
N GLN A 143 7.36 -7.24 -1.13
CA GLN A 143 6.75 -6.70 -2.34
C GLN A 143 7.69 -6.72 -3.54
N ALA A 144 8.96 -6.38 -3.35
CA ALA A 144 9.97 -6.48 -4.40
C ALA A 144 10.19 -7.93 -4.85
N ALA A 145 10.25 -8.88 -3.90
CA ALA A 145 10.35 -10.30 -4.20
C ALA A 145 9.14 -10.77 -5.03
N GLN A 146 7.92 -10.42 -4.63
CA GLN A 146 6.70 -10.80 -5.36
C GLN A 146 6.64 -10.21 -6.77
N ALA A 147 7.15 -9.00 -6.97
CA ALA A 147 7.17 -8.34 -8.28
C ALA A 147 8.26 -8.88 -9.22
N LEU A 148 9.45 -9.22 -8.69
CA LEU A 148 10.62 -9.56 -9.51
C LEU A 148 10.83 -11.07 -9.67
N LEU A 149 10.56 -11.86 -8.63
CA LEU A 149 10.88 -13.29 -8.60
C LEU A 149 10.18 -14.10 -9.71
N PRO A 150 8.88 -13.91 -10.03
CA PRO A 150 8.21 -14.70 -11.07
C PRO A 150 8.88 -14.59 -12.44
N SER A 151 9.26 -13.36 -12.83
CA SER A 151 9.95 -13.12 -14.11
C SER A 151 11.34 -13.75 -14.18
N ARG A 152 12.03 -13.84 -13.04
CA ARG A 152 13.38 -14.41 -12.93
C ARG A 152 13.35 -15.94 -12.94
N LEU A 153 12.36 -16.54 -12.28
CA LEU A 153 12.13 -17.99 -12.33
C LEU A 153 11.81 -18.44 -13.76
N ALA A 154 10.92 -17.73 -14.45
CA ALA A 154 10.58 -18.02 -15.84
C ALA A 154 11.80 -17.91 -16.78
N ALA A 155 12.68 -16.93 -16.58
CA ALA A 155 13.91 -16.78 -17.36
C ALA A 155 14.92 -17.91 -17.09
N ALA A 156 15.04 -18.37 -15.84
CA ALA A 156 15.90 -19.49 -15.47
C ALA A 156 15.41 -20.83 -16.04
N GLU A 157 14.09 -21.07 -16.02
CA GLU A 157 13.46 -22.26 -16.62
C GLU A 157 13.61 -22.28 -18.14
N ALA A 158 13.67 -21.11 -18.80
CA ALA A 158 13.93 -20.98 -20.24
C ALA A 158 15.41 -21.17 -20.64
N GLY A 159 16.29 -21.55 -19.71
CA GLY A 159 17.72 -21.76 -19.96
C GLY A 159 18.57 -20.49 -19.99
N GLY A 160 18.03 -19.34 -19.55
CA GLY A 160 18.79 -18.11 -19.40
C GLY A 160 19.70 -18.14 -18.18
N SER A 161 20.99 -17.90 -18.36
CA SER A 161 21.96 -17.82 -17.26
C SER A 161 21.68 -16.60 -16.36
N TRP A 162 21.88 -16.78 -15.05
CA TRP A 162 21.92 -15.70 -14.08
C TRP A 162 22.96 -14.63 -14.49
N PRO A 163 22.64 -13.32 -14.45
CA PRO A 163 23.66 -12.29 -14.52
C PRO A 163 24.49 -12.24 -13.22
#